data_AF-A0A0J0UZK0-F1
#
_entry.id   AF-A0A0J0UZK0-F1
#
_cell.length_a   1.000
_cell.length_b   1.000
_cell.length_c   1.000
_cell.angle_alpha   90.00
_cell.angle_beta   90.00
_cell.angle_gamma   90.00
#
_symmetry.space_group_name_H-M   'P 1'
#
loop_
_entity.id
_entity.type
_entity.pdbx_description
1 polymer ?
#
loop_
_entity_poly.entity_id
_entity_poly.type
_entity_poly.pdbx_seq_one_letter_code
_entity_poly.pdbx_strand_id
1 'polypeptide(L)'
;MKKILAIGFALSVLVISGCGEGDNAAPTETKKPATTTTAPNLAEQQTAQAAYSTIVSELVPQWKAIDDQYLASVDSNRRLPWDLLPGFCGARVKVTQRFVELLGNTVWPEQYQALVTDLSAKNSLVAELEAECAQLAGTETGQTANREQREAAYTSALDAAIRLREALGLPTKGFGQA
;
A
#
# COMPACT_ATOMS: atom_id res chain seq x y z
N MET A 1 3.74 -22.32 36.33
CA MET A 1 2.52 -23.16 36.32
C MET A 1 1.83 -22.98 34.98
N LYS A 2 1.61 -24.07 34.25
CA LYS A 2 0.97 -24.12 32.92
C LYS A 2 -0.54 -23.89 33.05
N LYS A 3 -1.14 -23.11 32.13
CA LYS A 3 -2.51 -23.38 31.64
C LYS A 3 -2.54 -23.14 30.13
N ILE A 4 -2.71 -24.24 29.42
CA ILE A 4 -3.05 -24.36 28.01
C ILE A 4 -4.56 -24.08 27.91
N LEU A 5 -5.00 -23.37 26.87
CA LEU A 5 -6.35 -23.56 26.35
C LEU A 5 -6.30 -23.61 24.82
N ALA A 6 -6.52 -24.83 24.31
CA ALA A 6 -6.73 -25.14 22.91
C ALA A 6 -8.23 -25.04 22.62
N ILE A 7 -8.60 -24.49 21.47
CA ILE A 7 -9.88 -24.79 20.81
C ILE A 7 -9.59 -24.92 19.32
N GLY A 8 -9.59 -26.16 18.84
CA GLY A 8 -9.85 -26.49 17.45
C GLY A 8 -11.34 -26.76 17.27
N PHE A 9 -11.86 -26.48 16.07
CA PHE A 9 -13.13 -27.01 15.63
C PHE A 9 -12.94 -27.56 14.21
N ALA A 10 -12.86 -28.88 14.12
CA ALA A 10 -13.02 -29.61 12.88
C ALA A 10 -14.52 -29.81 12.65
N LEU A 11 -14.99 -29.58 11.43
CA LEU A 11 -16.24 -30.14 10.97
C LEU A 11 -16.02 -30.80 9.60
N SER A 12 -15.90 -32.12 9.65
CA SER A 12 -15.98 -33.01 8.50
C SER A 12 -17.45 -33.20 8.15
N VAL A 13 -17.81 -33.07 6.86
CA VAL A 13 -19.01 -33.72 6.32
C VAL A 13 -18.61 -34.47 5.05
N LEU A 14 -18.71 -35.79 5.14
CA LEU A 14 -18.62 -36.76 4.05
C LEU A 14 -20.02 -37.37 3.94
N VAL A 15 -20.72 -37.20 2.82
CA VAL A 15 -21.99 -37.90 2.53
C VAL A 15 -22.10 -38.25 1.03
N ILE A 16 -21.88 -39.55 0.79
CA ILE A 16 -22.64 -40.49 -0.05
C ILE A 16 -22.59 -40.40 -1.60
N SER A 17 -22.08 -41.52 -2.12
CA SER A 17 -22.31 -42.22 -3.38
C SER A 17 -23.62 -41.94 -4.13
N GLY A 18 -23.49 -41.55 -5.40
CA GLY A 18 -24.51 -41.75 -6.42
C GLY A 18 -23.88 -42.42 -7.64
N CYS A 19 -24.15 -43.71 -7.82
CA CYS A 19 -23.90 -44.45 -9.05
C CYS A 19 -25.04 -44.10 -10.02
N GLY A 20 -24.72 -43.66 -11.23
CA GLY A 20 -25.70 -43.36 -12.27
C GLY A 20 -25.05 -43.56 -13.64
N GLU A 21 -25.36 -44.70 -14.25
CA GLU A 21 -25.17 -44.94 -15.67
C GLU A 21 -25.99 -43.92 -16.48
N GLY A 22 -25.36 -43.36 -17.51
CA GLY A 22 -25.98 -42.43 -18.44
C GLY A 22 -24.97 -41.97 -19.47
N ASP A 23 -24.91 -42.69 -20.59
CA ASP A 23 -24.32 -42.25 -21.85
C ASP A 23 -24.79 -40.83 -22.19
N ASN A 24 -23.85 -39.94 -22.49
CA ASN A 24 -23.89 -39.00 -23.62
C ASN A 24 -22.57 -38.18 -23.65
N ALA A 25 -21.91 -38.22 -24.80
CA ALA A 25 -20.66 -37.51 -25.07
C ALA A 25 -20.82 -35.98 -24.96
N ALA A 26 -19.91 -35.33 -24.23
CA ALA A 26 -19.75 -33.87 -24.18
C ALA A 26 -18.26 -33.51 -24.37
N PRO A 27 -17.95 -32.37 -25.01
CA PRO A 27 -16.63 -32.09 -25.58
C PRO A 27 -15.57 -31.91 -24.51
N THR A 28 -14.36 -32.37 -24.81
CA THR A 28 -13.18 -32.25 -23.95
C THR A 28 -12.83 -30.77 -23.75
N GLU A 29 -13.23 -30.19 -22.63
CA GLU A 29 -12.72 -28.89 -22.18
C GLU A 29 -11.22 -29.04 -21.87
N THR A 30 -10.40 -28.37 -22.67
CA THR A 30 -9.00 -28.13 -22.37
C THR A 30 -8.91 -27.39 -21.04
N LYS A 31 -8.66 -28.11 -19.94
CA LYS A 31 -8.35 -27.51 -18.64
C LYS A 31 -7.17 -26.57 -18.82
N LYS A 32 -7.42 -25.26 -18.67
CA LYS A 32 -6.38 -24.26 -18.42
C LYS A 32 -5.46 -24.81 -17.31
N PRO A 33 -4.13 -24.85 -17.51
CA PRO A 33 -3.24 -25.36 -16.47
C PRO A 33 -3.52 -24.60 -15.17
N ALA A 34 -3.66 -25.35 -14.07
CA ALA A 34 -3.79 -24.77 -12.75
C ALA A 34 -2.57 -23.87 -12.51
N THR A 35 -2.80 -22.58 -12.33
CA THR A 35 -1.75 -21.65 -11.90
C THR A 35 -1.25 -22.17 -10.56
N THR A 36 -0.08 -22.78 -10.55
CA THR A 36 0.54 -23.27 -9.33
C THR A 36 1.08 -22.05 -8.61
N THR A 37 0.33 -21.55 -7.64
CA THR A 37 0.80 -20.50 -6.74
C THR A 37 1.88 -21.11 -5.86
N THR A 38 3.15 -20.96 -6.27
CA THR A 38 4.29 -21.34 -5.46
C THR A 38 4.26 -20.51 -4.18
N ALA A 39 4.32 -21.16 -3.01
CA ALA A 39 4.47 -20.45 -1.75
C ALA A 39 5.70 -19.52 -1.83
N PRO A 40 5.65 -18.32 -1.25
CA PRO A 40 6.75 -17.37 -1.33
C PRO A 40 8.03 -18.03 -0.81
N ASN A 41 9.09 -17.96 -1.63
CA ASN A 41 10.41 -18.40 -1.21
C ASN A 41 10.86 -17.51 -0.04
N LEU A 42 11.09 -18.11 1.13
CA LEU A 42 11.43 -17.40 2.36
C LEU A 42 12.64 -16.47 2.18
N ALA A 43 13.62 -16.85 1.36
CA ALA A 43 14.79 -16.03 1.07
C ALA A 43 14.44 -14.77 0.25
N GLU A 44 13.54 -14.89 -0.73
CA GLU A 44 13.07 -13.78 -1.55
C GLU A 44 12.20 -12.83 -0.72
N GLN A 45 11.33 -13.37 0.15
CA GLN A 45 10.54 -12.58 1.07
C GLN A 45 11.43 -11.76 2.01
N GLN A 46 12.46 -12.37 2.60
CA GLN A 46 13.42 -11.68 3.47
C GLN A 46 14.19 -10.58 2.72
N THR A 47 14.60 -10.85 1.48
CA THR A 47 15.27 -9.87 0.63
C THR A 47 14.38 -8.67 0.34
N ALA A 48 13.12 -8.92 -0.06
CA ALA A 48 12.15 -7.86 -0.33
C ALA A 48 11.75 -7.10 0.94
N GLN A 49 11.67 -7.78 2.09
CA GLN A 49 11.43 -7.18 3.39
C GLN A 49 12.56 -6.22 3.80
N ALA A 50 13.82 -6.64 3.62
CA ALA A 50 14.99 -5.83 3.93
C ALA A 50 15.07 -4.59 3.03
N ALA A 51 14.82 -4.76 1.73
CA ALA A 51 14.77 -3.65 0.79
C ALA A 51 13.68 -2.63 1.16
N TYR A 52 12.44 -3.10 1.37
CA TYR A 52 11.34 -2.24 1.78
C TYR A 52 11.61 -1.51 3.11
N SER A 53 12.17 -2.22 4.09
CA SER A 53 12.51 -1.62 5.39
C SER A 53 13.58 -0.55 5.28
N THR A 54 14.57 -0.74 4.39
CA THR A 54 15.62 0.26 4.12
C THR A 54 15.02 1.54 3.55
N ILE A 55 14.20 1.42 2.50
CA ILE A 55 13.51 2.56 1.86
C ILE A 55 12.68 3.34 2.89
N VAL A 56 11.86 2.62 3.67
CA VAL A 56 10.99 3.23 4.67
C VAL A 56 11.81 3.92 5.77
N SER A 57 12.92 3.32 6.23
CA SER A 57 13.77 3.91 7.27
C SER A 57 14.47 5.20 6.83
N GLU A 58 14.78 5.35 5.53
CA GLU A 58 15.36 6.57 4.96
C GLU A 58 14.34 7.72 4.91
N LEU A 59 13.08 7.40 4.60
CA LEU A 59 12.09 8.40 4.18
C LEU A 59 11.05 8.75 5.25
N VAL A 60 10.67 7.80 6.12
CA VAL A 60 9.70 8.06 7.19
C VAL A 60 10.11 9.20 8.12
N PRO A 61 11.39 9.33 8.56
CA PRO A 61 11.80 10.46 9.39
C PRO A 61 11.62 11.81 8.69
N GLN A 62 11.89 11.88 7.38
CA GLN A 62 11.73 13.11 6.59
C GLN A 62 10.25 13.48 6.44
N TRP A 63 9.40 12.48 6.13
CA TRP A 63 7.96 12.67 6.06
C TRP A 63 7.39 13.17 7.39
N LYS A 64 7.78 12.53 8.49
CA LYS A 64 7.35 12.91 9.84
C LYS A 64 7.78 14.33 10.20
N ALA A 65 9.00 14.74 9.84
CA ALA A 65 9.46 16.10 10.11
C ALA A 65 8.62 17.16 9.39
N ILE A 66 8.21 16.89 8.14
CA ILE A 66 7.33 17.80 7.38
C ILE A 66 5.94 17.87 8.03
N ASP A 67 5.38 16.73 8.43
CA ASP A 67 4.06 16.65 9.07
C ASP A 67 4.06 17.31 10.45
N ASP A 68 5.10 17.10 11.26
CA ASP A 68 5.24 17.73 12.58
C ASP A 68 5.35 19.27 12.43
N GLN A 69 6.07 19.77 11.41
CA GLN A 69 6.14 21.20 11.10
C GLN A 69 4.78 21.76 10.66
N TYR A 70 4.07 21.02 9.81
CA TYR A 70 2.74 21.39 9.35
C TYR A 70 1.76 21.47 10.52
N LEU A 71 1.70 20.43 11.35
CA LEU A 71 0.82 20.38 12.53
C LEU A 71 1.16 21.48 13.54
N ALA A 72 2.44 21.81 13.72
CA ALA A 72 2.84 22.94 14.57
C ALA A 72 2.39 24.31 14.02
N SER A 73 2.17 24.42 12.71
CA SER A 73 1.70 25.65 12.06
C SER A 73 0.17 25.80 12.03
N VAL A 74 -0.58 24.72 12.24
CA VAL A 74 -2.04 24.75 12.34
C VAL A 74 -2.42 25.24 13.76
N ASP A 75 -3.07 26.40 13.84
CA ASP A 75 -3.44 27.02 15.12
C ASP A 75 -4.51 26.23 15.90
N SER A 76 -4.78 26.64 17.14
CA SER A 76 -5.83 26.05 17.99
C SER A 76 -7.25 26.20 17.44
N ASN A 77 -7.46 27.03 16.41
CA ASN A 77 -8.73 27.18 15.71
C ASN A 77 -8.81 26.32 14.44
N ARG A 78 -7.83 25.44 14.21
CA ARG A 78 -7.73 24.55 13.04
C ARG A 78 -7.77 25.29 11.70
N ARG A 79 -7.35 26.56 11.67
CA ARG A 79 -7.21 27.25 10.38
C ARG A 79 -5.97 26.70 9.68
N LEU A 80 -6.20 26.16 8.50
CA LEU A 80 -5.13 25.78 7.57
C LEU A 80 -4.40 27.06 7.13
N PRO A 81 -3.09 27.20 7.41
CA PRO A 81 -2.33 28.32 6.88
C PRO A 81 -2.13 28.12 5.37
N TRP A 82 -3.10 28.61 4.59
CA TRP A 82 -3.15 28.44 3.13
C TRP A 82 -1.93 29.02 2.41
N ASP A 83 -1.27 29.99 3.03
CA ASP A 83 -0.02 30.60 2.58
C ASP A 83 1.20 29.68 2.76
N LEU A 84 1.19 28.82 3.77
CA LEU A 84 2.27 27.86 4.03
C LEU A 84 2.06 26.53 3.30
N LEU A 85 0.80 26.20 2.96
CA LEU A 85 0.42 24.94 2.32
C LEU A 85 1.24 24.61 1.04
N PRO A 86 1.52 25.57 0.13
CA PRO A 86 2.36 25.29 -1.04
C PRO A 86 3.78 24.84 -0.69
N GLY A 87 4.37 25.41 0.37
CA GLY A 87 5.70 25.02 0.86
C GLY A 87 5.70 23.60 1.43
N PHE A 88 4.68 23.25 2.20
CA PHE A 88 4.51 21.88 2.72
C PHE A 88 4.29 20.86 1.60
N CYS A 89 3.44 21.19 0.62
CA CYS A 89 3.23 20.36 -0.55
C CYS A 89 4.53 20.15 -1.34
N GLY A 90 5.29 21.21 -1.59
CA GLY A 90 6.60 21.12 -2.27
C GLY A 90 7.63 20.26 -1.52
N ALA A 91 7.61 20.26 -0.19
CA ALA A 91 8.45 19.36 0.60
C ALA A 91 8.01 17.90 0.47
N ARG A 92 6.70 17.64 0.52
CA ARG A 92 6.13 16.29 0.34
C ARG A 92 6.38 15.73 -1.06
N VAL A 93 6.30 16.54 -2.12
CA VAL A 93 6.68 16.13 -3.49
C VAL A 93 8.06 15.47 -3.50
N LYS A 94 9.06 16.12 -2.90
CA LYS A 94 10.45 15.62 -2.91
C LYS A 94 10.57 14.25 -2.25
N VAL A 95 9.92 14.06 -1.09
CA VAL A 95 9.98 12.79 -0.37
C VAL A 95 9.21 11.70 -1.11
N THR A 96 8.04 12.01 -1.66
CA THR A 96 7.25 11.05 -2.45
C THR A 96 7.97 10.64 -3.74
N GLN A 97 8.57 11.58 -4.46
CA GLN A 97 9.36 11.28 -5.67
C GLN A 97 10.58 10.42 -5.33
N ARG A 98 11.27 10.72 -4.22
CA ARG A 98 12.37 9.89 -3.73
C ARG A 98 11.90 8.48 -3.37
N PHE A 99 10.72 8.32 -2.79
CA PHE A 99 10.12 7.01 -2.52
C PHE A 99 9.89 6.22 -3.81
N VAL A 100 9.28 6.84 -4.82
CA VAL A 100 9.05 6.26 -6.15
C VAL A 100 10.37 5.84 -6.81
N GLU A 101 11.38 6.71 -6.76
CA GLU A 101 12.72 6.45 -7.30
C GLU A 101 13.37 5.23 -6.62
N LEU A 102 13.34 5.18 -5.28
CA LEU A 102 13.91 4.08 -4.52
C LEU A 102 13.18 2.76 -4.78
N LEU A 103 11.85 2.78 -4.90
CA LEU A 103 11.07 1.61 -5.29
C LEU A 103 11.46 1.13 -6.69
N GLY A 104 11.60 2.03 -7.66
CA GLY A 104 11.94 1.72 -9.05
C GLY A 104 13.37 1.24 -9.27
N ASN A 105 14.32 1.73 -8.47
CA ASN A 105 15.73 1.35 -8.54
C ASN A 105 16.06 0.07 -7.74
N THR A 106 15.11 -0.41 -6.94
CA THR A 106 15.27 -1.66 -6.18
C THR A 106 14.93 -2.86 -7.07
N VAL A 107 15.77 -3.89 -7.03
CA VAL A 107 15.48 -5.17 -7.69
C VAL A 107 14.54 -5.97 -6.80
N TRP A 108 13.31 -6.17 -7.26
CA TRP A 108 12.28 -6.93 -6.54
C TRP A 108 12.17 -8.36 -7.07
N PRO A 109 11.91 -9.35 -6.20
CA PRO A 109 11.48 -10.67 -6.65
C PRO A 109 10.21 -10.56 -7.49
N GLU A 110 10.09 -11.41 -8.52
CA GLU A 110 9.05 -11.34 -9.54
C GLU A 110 7.63 -11.32 -8.95
N GLN A 111 7.39 -12.11 -7.90
CA GLN A 111 6.09 -12.17 -7.20
C GLN A 111 5.65 -10.85 -6.54
N TYR A 112 6.57 -9.92 -6.26
CA TYR A 112 6.27 -8.61 -5.69
C TYR A 112 6.25 -7.48 -6.73
N GLN A 113 6.69 -7.75 -7.96
CA GLN A 113 6.85 -6.74 -9.01
C GLN A 113 5.55 -5.99 -9.30
N ALA A 114 4.41 -6.71 -9.35
CA ALA A 114 3.10 -6.11 -9.58
C ALA A 114 2.68 -5.17 -8.45
N LEU A 115 2.92 -5.57 -7.19
CA LEU A 115 2.58 -4.76 -6.01
C LEU A 115 3.44 -3.49 -5.92
N VAL A 116 4.73 -3.61 -6.23
CA VAL A 116 5.66 -2.47 -6.26
C VAL A 116 5.30 -1.51 -7.38
N THR A 117 4.96 -2.03 -8.56
CA THR A 117 4.55 -1.22 -9.71
C THR A 117 3.27 -0.45 -9.39
N ASP A 118 2.26 -1.11 -8.80
CA ASP A 118 1.03 -0.45 -8.35
C ASP A 118 1.33 0.64 -7.30
N LEU A 119 2.10 0.31 -6.27
CA LEU A 119 2.47 1.28 -5.23
C LEU A 119 3.23 2.49 -5.79
N SER A 120 4.16 2.25 -6.71
CA SER A 120 4.93 3.30 -7.40
C SER A 120 4.03 4.21 -8.25
N ALA A 121 3.07 3.63 -8.98
CA ALA A 121 2.11 4.39 -9.75
C ALA A 121 1.19 5.25 -8.86
N LYS A 122 0.71 4.70 -7.73
CA LYS A 122 -0.12 5.45 -6.77
C LYS A 122 0.66 6.60 -6.11
N ASN A 123 1.93 6.39 -5.76
CA ASN A 123 2.76 7.45 -5.20
C ASN A 123 3.16 8.50 -6.24
N SER A 124 3.32 8.11 -7.51
CA SER A 124 3.53 9.08 -8.60
C SER A 124 2.33 10.03 -8.72
N LEU A 125 1.10 9.52 -8.64
CA LEU A 125 -0.11 10.37 -8.62
C LEU A 125 -0.15 11.30 -7.40
N VAL A 126 0.22 10.80 -6.21
CA VAL A 126 0.35 11.66 -5.01
C VAL A 126 1.35 12.77 -5.27
N ALA A 127 2.53 12.47 -5.83
CA ALA A 127 3.55 13.47 -6.13
C ALA A 127 3.08 14.52 -7.15
N GLU A 128 2.32 14.11 -8.17
CA GLU A 128 1.70 15.01 -9.14
C GLU A 128 0.71 15.98 -8.47
N LEU A 129 -0.21 15.46 -7.66
CA LEU A 129 -1.21 16.27 -6.97
C LEU A 129 -0.60 17.19 -5.89
N GLU A 130 0.48 16.76 -5.24
CA GLU A 130 1.27 17.60 -4.34
C GLU A 130 2.03 18.70 -5.12
N ALA A 131 2.50 18.42 -6.33
CA ALA A 131 3.14 19.41 -7.18
C ALA A 131 2.14 20.46 -7.67
N GLU A 132 0.91 20.05 -8.00
CA GLU A 132 -0.19 20.97 -8.26
C GLU A 132 -0.50 21.82 -7.03
N CYS A 133 -0.64 21.22 -5.84
CA CYS A 133 -0.83 21.94 -4.59
C CYS A 133 0.25 23.02 -4.36
N ALA A 134 1.51 22.68 -4.64
CA ALA A 134 2.65 23.59 -4.49
C ALA A 134 2.60 24.79 -5.46
N GLN A 135 1.84 24.70 -6.55
CA GLN A 135 1.67 25.76 -7.54
C GLN A 135 0.41 26.58 -7.34
N LEU A 136 -0.57 26.06 -6.58
CA LEU A 136 -1.79 26.78 -6.27
C LEU A 136 -1.47 27.99 -5.39
N ALA A 137 -1.82 29.18 -5.86
CA ALA A 137 -1.82 30.40 -5.05
C ALA A 137 -2.63 30.12 -3.77
N GLY A 138 -2.09 30.48 -2.60
CA GLY A 138 -2.61 30.19 -1.25
C GLY A 138 -4.00 30.74 -0.95
N THR A 139 -4.98 30.33 -1.74
CA THR A 139 -6.38 30.74 -1.77
C THR A 139 -7.25 29.52 -1.53
N GLU A 140 -8.32 29.71 -0.78
CA GLU A 140 -9.18 28.64 -0.26
C GLU A 140 -9.83 27.77 -1.35
N THR A 141 -10.29 28.39 -2.46
CA THR A 141 -11.06 27.69 -3.49
C THR A 141 -10.22 26.69 -4.30
N GLY A 142 -9.02 27.08 -4.74
CA GLY A 142 -8.14 26.18 -5.49
C GLY A 142 -7.61 25.03 -4.63
N GLN A 143 -7.27 25.34 -3.38
CA GLN A 143 -6.71 24.37 -2.44
C GLN A 143 -7.75 23.35 -1.97
N THR A 144 -9.04 23.71 -1.89
CA THR A 144 -10.11 22.78 -1.47
C THR A 144 -10.35 21.67 -2.50
N ALA A 145 -10.42 22.00 -3.80
CA ALA A 145 -10.64 21.01 -4.85
C ALA A 145 -9.44 20.04 -4.99
N ASN A 146 -8.21 20.55 -4.89
CA ASN A 146 -7.00 19.71 -4.93
C ASN A 146 -6.86 18.86 -3.64
N ARG A 147 -7.35 19.34 -2.49
CA ARG A 147 -7.35 18.59 -1.23
C ARG A 147 -8.14 17.28 -1.32
N GLU A 148 -9.35 17.28 -1.87
CA GLU A 148 -10.16 16.07 -1.98
C GLU A 148 -9.47 15.01 -2.86
N GLN A 149 -8.89 15.43 -3.99
CA GLN A 149 -8.14 14.54 -4.88
C GLN A 149 -6.89 13.97 -4.20
N ARG A 150 -6.15 14.80 -3.46
CA ARG A 150 -4.99 14.36 -2.67
C ARG A 150 -5.38 13.36 -1.60
N GLU A 151 -6.43 13.61 -0.82
CA GLU A 151 -6.90 12.68 0.22
C GLU A 151 -7.28 11.31 -0.38
N ALA A 152 -7.94 11.29 -1.54
CA ALA A 152 -8.24 10.06 -2.28
C ALA A 152 -6.97 9.35 -2.78
N ALA A 153 -6.01 10.09 -3.34
CA ALA A 153 -4.74 9.53 -3.80
C ALA A 153 -3.90 8.96 -2.64
N TYR A 154 -3.83 9.66 -1.51
CA TYR A 154 -3.18 9.18 -0.30
C TYR A 154 -3.78 7.89 0.24
N THR A 155 -5.12 7.81 0.27
CA THR A 155 -5.83 6.60 0.69
C THR A 155 -5.47 5.43 -0.25
N SER A 156 -5.52 5.67 -1.57
CA SER A 156 -5.18 4.63 -2.55
C SER A 156 -3.71 4.18 -2.47
N ALA A 157 -2.78 5.10 -2.20
CA ALA A 157 -1.37 4.79 -2.00
C ALA A 157 -1.14 4.01 -0.68
N LEU A 158 -1.84 4.38 0.38
CA LEU A 158 -1.81 3.66 1.66
C LEU A 158 -2.31 2.22 1.51
N ASP A 159 -3.42 2.00 0.80
CA ASP A 159 -3.95 0.66 0.53
C ASP A 159 -2.98 -0.20 -0.28
N ALA A 160 -2.29 0.38 -1.27
CA ALA A 160 -1.24 -0.31 -2.01
C ALA A 160 -0.03 -0.64 -1.11
N ALA A 161 0.34 0.27 -0.21
CA ALA A 161 1.44 0.04 0.73
C ALA A 161 1.09 -1.05 1.75
N ILE A 162 -0.15 -1.08 2.26
CA ILE A 162 -0.65 -2.14 3.14
C ILE A 162 -0.58 -3.49 2.42
N ARG A 163 -1.07 -3.60 1.19
CA ARG A 163 -1.00 -4.85 0.41
C ARG A 163 0.43 -5.35 0.21
N LEU A 164 1.37 -4.45 -0.11
CA LEU A 164 2.79 -4.81 -0.20
C LEU A 164 3.32 -5.29 1.16
N ARG A 165 3.02 -4.58 2.26
CA ARG A 165 3.45 -4.99 3.60
C ARG A 165 2.91 -6.38 3.99
N GLU A 166 1.64 -6.67 3.69
CA GLU A 166 1.04 -7.99 3.94
C GLU A 166 1.77 -9.09 3.16
N ALA A 167 2.04 -8.85 1.88
CA ALA A 167 2.78 -9.79 1.03
C ALA A 167 4.23 -10.02 1.52
N LEU A 168 4.83 -9.02 2.17
CA LEU A 168 6.15 -9.12 2.80
C LEU A 168 6.10 -9.73 4.21
N GLY A 169 4.93 -10.01 4.78
CA GLY A 169 4.79 -10.49 6.15
C GLY A 169 5.11 -9.43 7.21
N LEU A 170 5.00 -8.15 6.85
CA LEU A 170 5.22 -7.02 7.75
C LEU A 170 3.94 -6.63 8.50
N PRO A 171 4.04 -6.12 9.74
CA PRO A 171 2.87 -5.68 10.49
C PRO A 171 2.16 -4.51 9.81
N THR A 172 0.84 -4.57 9.72
CA THR A 172 -0.02 -3.51 9.14
C THR A 172 -0.86 -2.76 10.17
N LYS A 173 -1.02 -3.31 11.36
CA LYS A 173 -1.76 -2.65 12.44
C LYS A 173 -1.09 -1.33 12.82
N GLY A 174 -1.83 -0.22 12.70
CA GLY A 174 -1.34 1.13 12.97
C GLY A 174 -0.49 1.74 11.85
N PHE A 175 -0.32 1.06 10.72
CA PHE A 175 0.37 1.63 9.56
C PHE A 175 -0.56 2.63 8.84
N GLY A 176 -0.11 3.88 8.70
CA GLY A 176 -0.90 4.96 8.09
C GLY A 176 -2.03 5.53 8.95
N GLN A 177 -2.12 5.15 10.23
CA GLN A 177 -3.03 5.78 11.18
C GLN A 177 -2.28 6.85 11.97
N ALA A 178 -2.55 8.12 11.64
CA ALA A 178 -2.18 9.30 12.42
C ALA A 178 -3.45 9.93 13.01
#